data_AF-A0A2V6JWL7-F1
#
_entry.id   AF-A0A2V6JWL7-F1
#
_cell.length_a   1.000
_cell.length_b   1.000
_cell.length_c   1.000
_cell.angle_alpha   90.00
_cell.angle_beta   90.00
_cell.angle_gamma   90.00
#
_symmetry.space_group_name_H-M   'P 1'
#
loop_
_entity.id
_entity.type
_entity.pdbx_description
1 polymer ?
#
loop_
_entity_poly.entity_id
_entity_poly.type
_entity_poly.pdbx_seq_one_letter_code
_entity_poly.pdbx_strand_id
1 'polypeptide(L)'
;MHGAHQEVAILWRTEADFGNHLSALVFGHIVMAFFLTLLCARFVPAGGPGACAGFAILVVLVYVGNDFILYAVQPLTTKILCGWIIGDLIQFAVAGAIIGAIYKAAPANVAFVKERPH
;
A
#
# COMPACT_ATOMS: atom_id res chain seq x y z
N MET A 1 7.41 -2.09 26.94
CA MET A 1 6.83 -1.27 25.86
C MET A 1 5.66 -0.38 26.32
N HIS A 2 5.47 -0.14 27.63
CA HIS A 2 4.32 0.63 28.17
C HIS A 2 4.45 2.17 28.05
N GLY A 3 5.65 2.70 27.82
CA GLY A 3 5.88 4.16 27.78
C GLY A 3 5.51 4.85 26.47
N ALA A 4 5.58 4.16 25.32
CA ALA A 4 5.33 4.78 24.01
C ALA A 4 3.84 5.08 23.77
N HIS A 5 2.92 4.28 24.33
CA HIS A 5 1.48 4.52 24.19
C HIS A 5 0.99 5.74 24.99
N GLN A 6 1.71 6.14 26.05
CA GLN A 6 1.34 7.31 26.86
C GLN A 6 1.76 8.64 26.21
N GLU A 7 2.80 8.65 25.38
CA GLU A 7 3.25 9.89 24.71
C GLU A 7 2.33 10.33 23.56
N VAL A 8 1.55 9.41 22.98
CA VAL A 8 0.59 9.67 21.89
C VAL A 8 -0.88 9.53 22.31
N ALA A 9 -1.15 9.26 23.59
CA ALA A 9 -2.52 9.10 24.08
C ALA A 9 -3.39 10.36 23.85
N ILE A 10 -2.77 11.53 23.71
CA ILE A 10 -3.45 12.80 23.38
C ILE A 10 -3.82 12.92 21.90
N LEU A 11 -3.17 12.16 21.02
CA LEU A 11 -3.38 12.16 19.57
C LEU A 11 -4.38 11.09 19.12
N TRP A 12 -4.53 10.02 19.89
CA TRP A 12 -5.52 8.99 19.59
C TRP A 12 -6.91 9.42 20.03
N ARG A 13 -7.88 9.27 19.12
CA ARG A 13 -9.29 9.37 19.47
C ARG A 13 -9.63 8.34 20.54
N THR A 14 -10.51 8.70 21.49
CA THR A 14 -11.00 7.77 22.50
C THR A 14 -11.51 6.48 21.86
N GLU A 15 -11.35 5.35 22.54
CA GLU A 15 -11.63 4.02 21.98
C GLU A 15 -13.06 3.90 21.40
N ALA A 16 -14.03 4.55 22.05
CA ALA A 16 -15.41 4.63 21.59
C ALA A 16 -15.58 5.45 20.30
N ASP A 17 -14.82 6.52 20.14
CA ASP A 17 -14.86 7.39 18.95
C ASP A 17 -14.02 6.82 17.80
N PHE A 18 -12.98 6.03 18.11
CA PHE A 18 -12.23 5.25 17.12
C PHE A 18 -13.13 4.22 16.44
N GLY A 19 -13.96 3.49 17.22
CA GLY A 19 -14.92 2.52 16.70
C GLY A 19 -15.87 3.08 15.64
N ASN A 20 -16.34 4.32 15.82
CA ASN A 20 -17.21 5.00 14.86
C ASN A 20 -16.48 5.40 13.57
N HIS A 21 -15.18 5.63 13.63
CA HIS A 21 -14.35 6.02 12.49
C HIS A 21 -13.62 4.84 11.82
N LEU A 22 -13.72 3.63 12.37
CA LEU A 22 -13.18 2.41 11.77
C LEU A 22 -13.71 2.18 10.35
N SER A 23 -14.97 2.48 10.10
CA SER A 23 -15.60 2.36 8.77
C SER A 23 -14.91 3.28 7.74
N ALA A 24 -14.61 4.52 8.13
CA ALA A 24 -13.88 5.47 7.29
C ALA A 24 -12.42 5.02 7.06
N LEU A 25 -11.79 4.42 8.08
CA LEU A 25 -10.45 3.86 7.96
C LEU A 25 -10.41 2.67 6.99
N VAL A 26 -11.35 1.74 7.11
CA VAL A 26 -11.51 0.61 6.18
C VAL A 26 -11.80 1.12 4.77
N PHE A 27 -12.66 2.11 4.61
CA PHE A 27 -12.95 2.72 3.32
C PHE A 27 -11.69 3.33 2.66
N GLY A 28 -10.89 4.08 3.42
CA GLY A 28 -9.62 4.62 2.93
C GLY A 28 -8.66 3.53 2.43
N HIS A 29 -8.55 2.42 3.17
CA HIS A 29 -7.73 1.28 2.75
C HIS A 29 -8.25 0.59 1.48
N ILE A 30 -9.57 0.46 1.33
CA ILE A 30 -10.20 -0.10 0.12
C ILE A 30 -9.88 0.77 -1.09
N VAL A 31 -10.03 2.10 -0.96
CA VAL A 31 -9.72 3.05 -2.03
C VAL A 31 -8.25 2.96 -2.42
N MET A 32 -7.35 2.92 -1.43
CA MET A 32 -5.91 2.79 -1.64
C MET A 32 -5.54 1.47 -2.36
N ALA A 33 -6.11 0.35 -1.93
CA ALA A 33 -5.92 -0.95 -2.56
C ALA A 33 -6.43 -0.97 -4.01
N PHE A 34 -7.56 -0.30 -4.28
CA PHE A 34 -8.12 -0.17 -5.63
C PHE A 34 -7.17 0.59 -6.56
N PHE A 35 -6.67 1.75 -6.14
CA PHE A 35 -5.72 2.52 -6.95
C PHE A 35 -4.39 1.79 -7.14
N LEU A 36 -3.87 1.13 -6.10
CA LEU A 36 -2.67 0.29 -6.22
C LEU A 36 -2.88 -0.84 -7.24
N THR A 37 -4.07 -1.44 -7.26
CA THR A 37 -4.44 -2.47 -8.24
C THR A 37 -4.51 -1.92 -9.65
N LEU A 38 -5.09 -0.73 -9.85
CA LEU A 38 -5.11 -0.06 -11.16
C LEU A 38 -3.71 0.30 -11.67
N LEU A 39 -2.83 0.78 -10.78
CA LEU A 39 -1.42 1.03 -11.08
C LEU A 39 -0.72 -0.26 -11.53
N CYS A 40 -0.89 -1.35 -10.79
CA CYS A 40 -0.34 -2.65 -11.15
C CYS A 40 -0.89 -3.15 -12.49
N ALA A 41 -2.20 -3.05 -12.72
CA ALA A 41 -2.84 -3.48 -13.97
C ALA A 41 -2.40 -2.65 -15.19
N ARG A 42 -2.10 -1.35 -15.01
CA ARG A 42 -1.71 -0.45 -16.10
C ARG A 42 -0.23 -0.54 -16.45
N PHE A 43 0.64 -0.64 -15.46
CA PHE A 43 2.09 -0.55 -15.63
C PHE A 43 2.81 -1.90 -15.59
N VAL A 44 2.13 -3.00 -15.25
CA VAL A 44 2.66 -4.36 -15.30
C VAL A 44 1.87 -5.20 -16.33
N PRO A 45 2.05 -4.95 -17.64
CA PRO A 45 1.27 -5.62 -18.70
C PRO A 45 1.53 -7.13 -18.77
N ALA A 46 2.71 -7.59 -18.33
CA ALA A 46 3.08 -9.01 -18.26
C ALA A 46 2.66 -9.69 -16.94
N GLY A 47 2.08 -8.95 -15.99
CA GLY A 47 1.73 -9.46 -14.67
C GLY A 47 2.96 -9.88 -13.87
N GLY A 48 2.82 -10.05 -12.56
CA GLY A 48 3.93 -10.56 -11.75
C GLY A 48 3.94 -10.06 -10.31
N PRO A 49 4.09 -10.95 -9.32
CA PRO A 49 4.18 -10.58 -7.90
C PRO A 49 5.31 -9.58 -7.62
N GLY A 50 6.48 -9.76 -8.23
CA GLY A 50 7.65 -8.93 -7.98
C GLY A 50 7.55 -7.52 -8.58
N ALA A 51 7.01 -7.39 -9.79
CA ALA A 51 6.83 -6.09 -10.44
C ALA A 51 5.77 -5.24 -9.72
N CYS A 52 4.67 -5.86 -9.29
CA CYS A 52 3.62 -5.18 -8.52
C CYS A 52 4.10 -4.81 -7.10
N ALA A 53 4.91 -5.65 -6.45
CA ALA A 53 5.55 -5.33 -5.17
C ALA A 53 6.50 -4.12 -5.29
N GLY A 54 7.27 -4.03 -6.38
CA GLY A 54 8.13 -2.87 -6.65
C GLY A 54 7.35 -1.56 -6.80
N PHE A 55 6.23 -1.58 -7.51
CA PHE A 55 5.34 -0.41 -7.60
C PHE A 55 4.72 -0.02 -6.25
N ALA A 56 4.33 -1.01 -5.44
CA ALA A 56 3.80 -0.74 -4.11
C ALA A 56 4.85 -0.11 -3.18
N ILE A 57 6.11 -0.49 -3.30
CA ILE A 57 7.22 0.14 -2.58
C ILE A 57 7.41 1.60 -3.00
N LEU A 58 7.28 1.92 -4.30
CA LEU A 58 7.33 3.31 -4.78
C LEU A 58 6.18 4.16 -4.22
N VAL A 59 4.97 3.60 -4.14
CA VAL A 59 3.81 4.25 -3.50
C VAL A 59 4.08 4.49 -2.02
N VAL A 60 4.67 3.52 -1.32
CA VAL A 60 5.07 3.68 0.07
C VAL A 60 6.07 4.81 0.25
N LEU A 61 7.03 4.97 -0.66
CA LEU A 61 8.04 6.02 -0.54
C LEU A 61 7.42 7.42 -0.61
N VAL A 62 6.33 7.58 -1.37
CA VAL A 62 5.52 8.81 -1.36
C VAL A 62 4.80 8.97 -0.02
N TYR A 63 4.27 7.88 0.53
CA TYR A 63 3.57 7.88 1.82
C TYR A 63 4.49 8.22 3.00
N VAL A 64 5.75 7.76 2.97
CA VAL A 64 6.78 8.14 3.94
C VAL A 64 6.95 9.67 3.98
N GLY A 65 6.85 10.36 2.84
CA GLY A 65 6.85 11.82 2.80
C GLY A 65 5.68 12.44 3.56
N ASN A 66 4.49 11.83 3.46
CA ASN A 66 3.31 12.24 4.24
C ASN A 66 3.51 11.99 5.75
N ASP A 67 4.14 10.88 6.15
CA ASP A 67 4.43 10.60 7.56
C ASP A 67 5.39 11.63 8.17
N PHE A 68 6.38 12.10 7.40
CA PHE A 68 7.25 13.19 7.81
C PHE A 68 6.51 14.52 7.99
N ILE A 69 5.52 14.81 7.13
CA ILE A 69 4.67 16.00 7.28
C ILE A 69 3.82 15.87 8.56
N LEU A 70 3.22 14.71 8.81
CA LEU A 70 2.46 14.45 10.03
C LEU A 70 3.34 14.53 11.28
N TYR A 71 4.58 14.03 11.22
CA TYR A 71 5.57 14.20 12.29
C TYR A 71 5.92 15.66 12.57
N ALA A 72 5.91 16.53 11.55
CA ALA A 72 6.19 17.95 11.74
C ALA A 72 4.99 18.72 12.33
N VAL A 73 3.76 18.30 12.01
CA VAL A 73 2.53 19.00 12.41
C VAL A 73 1.95 18.46 13.72
N GLN A 74 2.17 17.18 14.01
CA GLN A 74 1.66 16.49 15.19
C GLN A 74 2.83 16.13 16.11
N PRO A 75 2.67 16.17 17.45
CA PRO A 75 3.69 15.73 18.40
C PRO A 75 3.84 14.20 18.39
N LEU A 76 4.26 13.63 17.27
CA LEU A 76 4.58 12.21 17.13
C LEU A 76 6.00 11.94 17.65
N THR A 77 6.15 10.92 18.49
CA THR A 77 7.48 10.45 18.91
C THR A 77 8.19 9.77 17.74
N THR A 78 9.50 9.99 17.57
CA THR A 78 10.32 9.42 16.48
C THR A 78 10.25 7.89 16.40
N LYS A 79 10.00 7.21 17.53
CA LYS A 79 9.80 5.75 17.59
C LYS A 79 8.54 5.30 16.84
N ILE A 80 7.48 6.11 16.85
CA ILE A 80 6.21 5.80 16.18
C ILE A 80 6.33 6.10 14.70
N LEU A 81 7.02 7.19 14.33
CA LEU A 81 7.35 7.47 12.94
C LEU A 81 8.10 6.30 12.28
N CYS A 82 9.17 5.79 12.91
CA CYS A 82 9.86 4.62 12.40
C CYS A 82 8.96 3.37 12.34
N GLY A 83 8.06 3.21 13.33
CA GLY A 83 7.07 2.13 13.34
C GLY A 83 6.09 2.20 12.17
N TRP A 84 5.58 3.39 11.83
CA TRP A 84 4.69 3.63 10.69
C TRP A 84 5.41 3.38 9.37
N ILE A 85 6.61 3.94 9.17
CA ILE A 85 7.38 3.73 7.95
C ILE A 85 7.62 2.24 7.69
N ILE A 86 8.03 1.48 8.72
CA ILE A 86 8.26 0.03 8.60
C ILE A 86 6.94 -0.70 8.36
N GLY A 87 5.87 -0.34 9.07
CA GLY A 87 4.54 -0.91 8.93
C GLY A 87 4.00 -0.75 7.51
N ASP A 88 4.09 0.45 6.96
CA ASP A 88 3.67 0.78 5.62
C ASP A 88 4.51 0.01 4.59
N LEU A 89 5.85 -0.01 4.75
CA LEU A 89 6.72 -0.76 3.85
C LEU A 89 6.30 -2.24 3.74
N ILE A 90 6.01 -2.88 4.88
CA ILE A 90 5.56 -4.27 4.94
C ILE A 90 4.15 -4.41 4.35
N GLN A 91 3.21 -3.56 4.76
CA GLN A 91 1.81 -3.63 4.35
C GLN A 91 1.66 -3.49 2.83
N PHE A 92 2.30 -2.48 2.23
CA PHE A 92 2.20 -2.25 0.80
C PHE A 92 3.01 -3.27 -0.01
N ALA A 93 4.16 -3.73 0.47
CA ALA A 93 4.91 -4.80 -0.21
C ALA A 93 4.07 -6.09 -0.29
N VAL A 94 3.42 -6.49 0.82
CA VAL A 94 2.55 -7.67 0.86
C VAL A 94 1.31 -7.46 -0.01
N ALA A 95 0.65 -6.30 0.08
CA ALA A 95 -0.52 -6.00 -0.75
C ALA A 95 -0.18 -6.01 -2.24
N GLY A 96 0.94 -5.39 -2.64
CA GLY A 96 1.43 -5.38 -4.02
C GLY A 96 1.76 -6.79 -4.52
N ALA A 97 2.38 -7.63 -3.69
CA ALA A 97 2.67 -9.01 -4.03
C ALA A 97 1.40 -9.85 -4.22
N ILE A 98 0.40 -9.68 -3.34
CA ILE A 98 -0.90 -10.36 -3.45
C ILE A 98 -1.62 -9.92 -4.73
N ILE A 99 -1.69 -8.62 -5.00
CA ILE A 99 -2.29 -8.09 -6.22
C ILE A 99 -1.58 -8.66 -7.45
N GLY A 100 -0.25 -8.66 -7.48
CA GLY A 100 0.53 -9.19 -8.60
C GLY A 100 0.44 -10.70 -8.77
N ALA A 101 0.09 -11.44 -7.71
CA ALA A 101 -0.19 -12.88 -7.75
C ALA A 101 -1.61 -13.19 -8.24
N ILE A 102 -2.59 -12.37 -7.86
CA ILE A 102 -3.99 -12.51 -8.28
C ILE A 102 -4.16 -12.05 -9.74
N TYR A 103 -3.49 -10.98 -10.14
CA TYR A 103 -3.58 -10.43 -11.48
C TYR A 103 -2.71 -11.25 -12.45
N LYS A 104 -3.27 -12.35 -12.95
CA LYS A 104 -2.68 -13.15 -14.01
C LYS A 104 -2.72 -12.36 -15.32
N ALA A 105 -1.57 -11.94 -15.83
CA ALA A 105 -1.51 -11.33 -17.14
C ALA A 105 -2.05 -12.27 -18.21
N ALA A 106 -2.87 -11.70 -19.10
CA ALA A 106 -3.25 -12.37 -20.33
C ALA A 106 -1.95 -12.71 -21.09
N PRO A 107 -1.78 -13.96 -21.53
CA PRO A 107 -0.56 -14.35 -22.22
C PRO A 107 -0.49 -13.58 -23.55
N ALA A 108 0.62 -12.88 -23.78
CA ALA A 108 0.86 -12.06 -24.97
C ALA A 108 1.13 -12.91 -26.24
N ASN A 109 0.68 -14.16 -26.30
CA ASN A 109 1.09 -15.12 -27.33
C ASN A 109 -0.02 -15.51 -28.33
N VAL A 110 -1.09 -14.71 -28.46
CA VAL A 110 -2.13 -14.95 -29.48
C VAL A 110 -2.00 -13.96 -30.64
N ALA A 111 -0.89 -13.98 -31.38
CA ALA A 111 -0.83 -13.42 -32.75
C ALA A 111 0.52 -13.72 -33.45
N PHE A 112 0.82 -14.97 -33.76
CA PHE A 112 1.63 -15.29 -34.95
C PHE A 112 1.16 -16.62 -35.53
N VAL A 113 -0.05 -16.63 -36.09
CA VAL A 113 -0.40 -17.58 -37.15
C VAL A 113 0.47 -17.20 -38.34
N LYS A 114 1.62 -17.86 -38.47
CA LYS A 114 2.46 -17.79 -39.66
C LYS A 114 1.71 -18.51 -40.77
N GLU A 115 1.04 -17.75 -41.65
CA GLU A 115 0.45 -18.32 -42.85
C GLU A 115 1.53 -19.06 -43.64
N ARG A 116 1.25 -20.33 -43.98
CA ARG A 116 2.15 -21.14 -44.81
C ARG A 116 2.02 -20.68 -46.26
N PRO A 117 3.11 -20.37 -46.97
CA PRO A 117 3.05 -20.14 -48.39
C PRO A 117 2.76 -21.47 -49.11
N HIS A 118 1.80 -21.43 -50.04
CA HIS A 118 1.52 -22.48 -51.01
C HIS A 118 2.62 -22.54 -52.08
#